data_AF-A0A935BFV9-F1
#
_entry.id   AF-A0A935BFV9-F1
#
_cell.length_a   1.000
_cell.length_b   1.000
_cell.length_c   1.000
_cell.angle_alpha   90.00
_cell.angle_beta   90.00
_cell.angle_gamma   90.00
#
_symmetry.space_group_name_H-M   'P 1'
#
loop_
_entity.id
_entity.type
_entity.pdbx_description
1 polymer ?
#
loop_
_entity_poly.entity_id
_entity_poly.type
_entity_poly.pdbx_seq_one_letter_code
_entity_poly.pdbx_strand_id
1 'polypeptide(L)'
;MPSSRDLAVAVLREPLVHFLVAGALVFLVLSGRPPNATERRIVVDEPVLESIFNRYVQSFHRPPTPEEIDGLVQDYIRSEVYYREALRLGLDRDDEVVKKRMRNKMLALSGAEAEATQPSDTELQALLDKDPARYAAPPRFTLQQHYLGADTPTLRAAAKAAIAAVKPGSAPDLPTVTSALPDRFDDASPSDLAAEFGDEFAESVSKAPVGRWTGPVLSGFGLHVIKIERLTKAPPPRLEDVRQSLENDWRFAAVRKAEDESFKSMLRGYDVVIERPR
;
A
#
# COMPACT_ATOMS: atom_id res chain seq x y z
N MET A 1 -38.33 -49.36 -44.46
CA MET A 1 -37.57 -48.44 -43.59
C MET A 1 -36.20 -48.23 -44.23
N PRO A 2 -35.76 -47.01 -44.51
CA PRO A 2 -34.44 -46.78 -45.08
C PRO A 2 -33.37 -47.30 -44.11
N SER A 3 -32.34 -47.96 -44.64
CA SER A 3 -31.27 -48.50 -43.80
C SER A 3 -30.46 -47.34 -43.19
N SER A 4 -29.87 -47.56 -42.02
CA SER A 4 -29.03 -46.57 -41.34
C SER A 4 -27.84 -46.08 -42.19
N ARG A 5 -27.44 -46.84 -43.22
CA ARG A 5 -26.46 -46.42 -44.22
C ARG A 5 -27.00 -45.39 -45.22
N ASP A 6 -28.24 -45.53 -45.64
CA ASP A 6 -28.84 -44.64 -46.64
C ASP A 6 -29.10 -43.24 -46.07
N LEU A 7 -29.47 -43.18 -44.79
CA LEU A 7 -29.59 -41.93 -44.03
C LEU A 7 -28.23 -41.23 -43.82
N ALA A 8 -27.17 -42.00 -43.54
CA ALA A 8 -25.83 -41.44 -43.39
C ALA A 8 -25.30 -40.83 -44.71
N VAL A 9 -25.58 -41.48 -45.85
CA VAL A 9 -25.18 -40.97 -47.17
C VAL A 9 -25.97 -39.72 -47.57
N ALA A 10 -27.25 -39.63 -47.19
CA ALA A 10 -28.06 -38.43 -47.42
C ALA A 10 -27.55 -37.23 -46.61
N VAL A 11 -27.25 -37.43 -45.32
CA VAL A 11 -26.72 -36.38 -44.42
C VAL A 11 -25.34 -35.91 -44.88
N LEU A 12 -24.48 -36.80 -45.39
CA LEU A 12 -23.16 -36.46 -45.93
C LEU A 12 -23.21 -35.68 -47.26
N ARG A 13 -24.38 -35.52 -47.89
CA ARG A 13 -24.55 -34.69 -49.10
C ARG A 13 -25.20 -33.34 -48.81
N GLU A 14 -25.61 -33.08 -47.58
CA GLU A 14 -26.22 -31.80 -47.22
C GLU A 14 -25.17 -30.68 -47.17
N PRO A 15 -25.42 -29.54 -47.87
CA PRO A 15 -24.50 -28.40 -47.87
C PRO A 15 -24.17 -27.87 -46.47
N LEU A 16 -25.10 -28.00 -45.52
CA LEU A 16 -24.91 -27.58 -44.13
C LEU A 16 -23.83 -28.41 -43.42
N VAL A 17 -23.78 -29.71 -43.67
CA VAL A 17 -22.77 -30.60 -43.07
C VAL A 17 -21.38 -30.27 -43.62
N HIS A 18 -21.27 -29.97 -44.92
CA HIS A 18 -20.01 -29.48 -45.50
C HIS A 18 -19.57 -28.16 -44.89
N PHE A 19 -20.50 -27.22 -44.68
CA PHE A 19 -20.21 -25.94 -44.03
C PHE A 19 -19.74 -26.11 -42.59
N LEU A 20 -20.39 -26.98 -41.81
CA LEU A 20 -19.99 -27.28 -40.43
C LEU A 20 -18.63 -27.97 -40.36
N VAL A 21 -18.32 -28.90 -41.27
CA VAL A 21 -17.01 -29.56 -41.33
C VAL A 21 -15.92 -28.58 -41.76
N ALA A 22 -16.16 -27.75 -42.77
CA ALA A 22 -15.22 -26.71 -43.18
C ALA A 22 -15.01 -25.68 -42.06
N GLY A 23 -16.08 -25.28 -41.37
CA GLY A 23 -16.04 -24.41 -40.20
C GLY A 23 -15.27 -25.03 -39.04
N ALA A 24 -15.47 -26.30 -38.75
CA ALA A 24 -14.72 -27.04 -37.72
C ALA A 24 -13.24 -27.19 -38.06
N LEU A 25 -12.90 -27.39 -39.34
CA LEU A 25 -11.52 -27.44 -39.83
C LEU A 25 -10.84 -26.07 -39.71
N VAL A 26 -11.49 -25.00 -40.15
CA VAL A 26 -10.98 -23.63 -39.98
C VAL A 26 -10.84 -23.29 -38.50
N PHE A 27 -11.83 -23.65 -37.68
CA PHE A 27 -11.78 -23.46 -36.23
C PHE A 27 -10.60 -24.21 -35.62
N LEU A 28 -10.39 -25.50 -35.91
CA LEU A 28 -9.24 -26.27 -35.42
C LEU A 28 -7.89 -25.67 -35.83
N VAL A 29 -7.79 -25.13 -37.05
CA VAL A 29 -6.58 -24.46 -37.55
C VAL A 29 -6.34 -23.12 -36.85
N LEU A 30 -7.39 -22.41 -36.45
CA LEU A 30 -7.30 -21.09 -35.83
C LEU A 30 -7.28 -21.12 -34.29
N SER A 31 -7.94 -22.10 -33.66
CA SER A 31 -8.13 -22.20 -32.21
C SER A 31 -6.85 -22.57 -31.45
N GLY A 32 -5.84 -23.10 -32.15
CA GLY A 32 -4.51 -23.36 -31.60
C GLY A 32 -3.51 -22.22 -31.79
N ARG A 33 -3.88 -21.08 -32.38
CA ARG A 33 -2.95 -19.98 -32.63
C ARG A 33 -2.99 -18.97 -31.48
N PRO A 34 -1.93 -18.87 -30.66
CA PRO A 34 -1.76 -17.70 -29.80
C PRO A 34 -1.72 -16.42 -30.65
N PRO A 35 -2.00 -15.22 -30.07
CA PRO A 35 -1.79 -13.96 -30.77
C PRO A 35 -0.41 -13.96 -31.44
N ASN A 36 -0.33 -13.57 -32.71
CA ASN A 36 0.77 -13.81 -33.65
C ASN A 36 2.18 -13.47 -33.10
N ALA A 37 2.74 -14.34 -32.26
CA ALA A 37 4.13 -14.32 -31.83
C ALA A 37 5.10 -14.72 -32.96
N THR A 38 4.57 -15.02 -34.15
CA THR A 38 5.30 -15.42 -35.36
C THR A 38 5.60 -14.27 -36.32
N GLU A 39 5.05 -13.07 -36.10
CA GLU A 39 5.40 -11.92 -36.94
C GLU A 39 6.80 -11.41 -36.55
N ARG A 40 7.81 -11.81 -37.35
CA ARG A 40 9.22 -11.43 -37.18
C ARG A 40 9.51 -9.97 -37.58
N ARG A 41 8.48 -9.19 -37.90
CA ARG A 41 8.60 -7.79 -38.26
C ARG A 41 8.43 -6.95 -37.00
N ILE A 42 9.43 -6.10 -36.73
CA ILE A 42 9.35 -5.04 -35.72
C ILE A 42 9.18 -3.74 -36.48
N VAL A 43 8.10 -3.02 -36.23
CA VAL A 43 7.84 -1.69 -36.80
C VAL A 43 8.02 -0.69 -35.68
N VAL A 44 8.97 0.23 -35.86
CA VAL A 44 9.15 1.39 -34.98
C VAL A 44 8.46 2.55 -35.69
N ASP A 45 7.19 2.74 -35.38
CA ASP A 45 6.36 3.81 -35.95
C ASP A 45 6.40 5.08 -35.08
N GLU A 46 5.72 6.12 -35.53
CA GLU A 46 5.68 7.42 -34.87
C GLU A 46 5.18 7.34 -33.41
N PRO A 47 4.08 6.63 -33.06
CA PRO A 47 3.68 6.45 -31.66
C PRO A 47 4.74 5.79 -30.78
N VAL A 48 5.45 4.78 -31.30
CA VAL A 48 6.55 4.14 -30.56
C VAL A 48 7.66 5.15 -30.29
N LEU A 49 8.06 5.93 -31.30
CA LEU A 49 9.05 6.99 -31.13
C LEU A 49 8.57 8.02 -30.10
N GLU A 50 7.36 8.56 -30.22
CA GLU A 50 6.81 9.50 -29.24
C GLU A 50 6.87 8.95 -27.81
N SER A 51 6.54 7.67 -27.61
CA SER A 51 6.63 7.03 -26.29
C SER A 51 8.08 6.97 -25.76
N ILE A 52 9.06 6.73 -26.63
CA ILE A 52 10.49 6.73 -26.29
C ILE A 52 10.93 8.14 -25.88
N PHE A 53 10.58 9.14 -26.69
CA PHE A 53 10.89 10.55 -26.42
C PHE A 53 10.25 11.02 -25.11
N ASN A 54 8.96 10.76 -24.92
CA ASN A 54 8.23 11.19 -23.72
C ASN A 54 8.83 10.60 -22.44
N ARG A 55 9.20 9.31 -22.45
CA ARG A 55 9.87 8.66 -21.30
C ARG A 55 11.25 9.27 -21.02
N TYR A 56 12.00 9.61 -22.06
CA TYR A 56 13.30 10.26 -21.91
C TYR A 56 13.14 11.66 -21.29
N VAL A 57 12.24 12.49 -21.83
CA VAL A 57 11.97 13.84 -21.32
C VAL A 57 11.46 13.80 -19.88
N GLN A 58 10.60 12.83 -19.53
CA GLN A 58 10.13 12.66 -18.15
C GLN A 58 11.28 12.35 -17.17
N SER A 59 12.27 11.57 -17.59
CA SER A 59 13.40 11.17 -16.74
C SER A 59 14.51 12.24 -16.68
N PHE A 60 14.80 12.91 -17.80
CA PHE A 60 15.96 13.79 -17.95
C PHE A 60 15.61 15.28 -18.10
N HIS A 61 14.32 15.62 -18.18
CA HIS A 61 13.79 16.99 -18.33
C HIS A 61 14.38 17.77 -19.52
N ARG A 62 14.86 17.08 -20.57
CA ARG A 62 15.32 17.65 -21.84
C ARG A 62 15.03 16.70 -23.00
N PRO A 63 14.96 17.19 -24.25
CA PRO A 63 14.90 16.31 -25.42
C PRO A 63 16.19 15.50 -25.60
N PRO A 64 16.11 14.27 -26.15
CA PRO A 64 17.27 13.45 -26.49
C PRO A 64 18.02 14.00 -27.72
N THR A 65 19.34 13.79 -27.80
CA THR A 65 20.13 14.07 -29.01
C THR A 65 19.92 12.98 -30.08
N PRO A 66 20.28 13.22 -31.35
CA PRO A 66 20.20 12.20 -32.40
C PRO A 66 20.86 10.87 -32.02
N GLU A 67 22.04 10.92 -31.41
CA GLU A 67 22.78 9.73 -30.99
C GLU A 67 22.07 8.99 -29.83
N GLU A 68 21.45 9.73 -28.92
CA GLU A 68 20.65 9.13 -27.83
C GLU A 68 19.38 8.48 -28.38
N ILE A 69 18.74 9.09 -29.38
CA ILE A 69 17.57 8.51 -30.06
C ILE A 69 17.94 7.17 -30.69
N ASP A 70 19.06 7.10 -31.43
CA ASP A 70 19.52 5.86 -32.03
C ASP A 70 19.74 4.76 -30.97
N GLY A 71 20.37 5.12 -29.85
CA GLY A 71 20.59 4.20 -28.73
C GLY A 71 19.27 3.69 -28.13
N LEU A 72 18.29 4.57 -27.92
CA LEU A 72 16.98 4.21 -27.36
C LEU A 72 16.16 3.34 -28.31
N VAL A 73 16.21 3.63 -29.62
CA VAL A 73 15.56 2.81 -30.65
C VAL A 73 16.20 1.43 -30.71
N GLN A 74 17.53 1.33 -30.66
CA GLN A 74 18.23 0.05 -30.63
C GLN A 74 17.88 -0.77 -29.38
N ASP A 75 17.78 -0.13 -28.22
CA ASP A 75 17.39 -0.81 -26.98
C ASP A 75 15.93 -1.29 -27.02
N TYR A 76 15.02 -0.49 -27.59
CA TYR A 76 13.63 -0.89 -27.85
C TYR A 76 13.57 -2.12 -28.76
N ILE A 77 14.28 -2.11 -29.89
CA ILE A 77 14.34 -3.25 -30.82
C ILE A 77 14.88 -4.50 -30.11
N ARG A 78 15.97 -4.37 -29.35
CA ARG A 78 16.55 -5.48 -28.59
C ARG A 78 15.53 -6.06 -27.61
N SER A 79 14.81 -5.19 -26.89
CA SER A 79 13.76 -5.58 -25.96
C SER A 79 12.64 -6.34 -26.66
N GLU A 80 12.15 -5.85 -27.81
CA GLU A 80 11.12 -6.53 -28.61
C GLU A 80 11.57 -7.90 -29.10
N VAL A 81 12.81 -8.03 -29.57
CA VAL A 81 13.37 -9.31 -30.02
C VAL A 81 13.40 -10.33 -28.87
N TYR A 82 13.98 -9.96 -27.73
CA TYR A 82 14.06 -10.87 -26.58
C TYR A 82 12.69 -11.19 -25.99
N TYR A 83 11.78 -10.22 -25.91
CA TYR A 83 10.43 -10.43 -25.40
C TYR A 83 9.66 -11.45 -26.24
N ARG A 84 9.64 -11.26 -27.57
CA ARG A 84 8.96 -12.18 -28.49
C ARG A 84 9.58 -13.58 -28.45
N GLU A 85 10.90 -13.68 -28.38
CA GLU A 85 11.59 -14.97 -28.30
C GLU A 85 11.34 -15.67 -26.94
N ALA A 86 11.29 -14.92 -25.84
CA ALA A 86 10.93 -15.44 -24.53
C ALA A 86 9.50 -16.02 -24.52
N LEU A 87 8.53 -15.32 -25.11
CA LEU A 87 7.16 -15.83 -25.27
C LEU A 87 7.11 -17.07 -26.18
N ARG A 88 7.91 -17.10 -27.26
CA ARG A 88 8.01 -18.26 -28.15
C ARG A 88 8.55 -19.50 -27.41
N LEU A 89 9.49 -19.30 -26.50
CA LEU A 89 10.06 -20.32 -25.64
C LEU A 89 9.17 -20.65 -24.42
N GLY A 90 8.09 -19.89 -24.20
CA GLY A 90 7.19 -20.06 -23.06
C GLY A 90 7.81 -19.72 -21.72
N LEU A 91 8.81 -18.83 -21.68
CA LEU A 91 9.51 -18.43 -20.44
C LEU A 91 8.64 -17.61 -19.50
N ASP A 92 7.48 -17.14 -19.96
CA ASP A 92 6.45 -16.47 -19.17
C ASP A 92 5.57 -17.46 -18.38
N ARG A 93 5.55 -18.73 -18.77
CA ARG A 93 4.69 -19.75 -18.17
C ARG A 93 5.26 -20.20 -16.83
N ASP A 94 4.39 -20.32 -15.84
CA ASP A 94 4.73 -20.77 -14.48
C ASP A 94 5.80 -19.94 -13.77
N ASP A 95 6.10 -18.74 -14.25
CA ASP A 95 6.99 -17.78 -13.59
C ASP A 95 6.19 -16.90 -12.60
N GLU A 96 6.52 -17.01 -11.32
CA GLU A 96 5.83 -16.27 -10.26
C GLU A 96 6.04 -14.75 -10.33
N VAL A 97 7.17 -14.28 -10.87
CA VAL A 97 7.43 -12.85 -11.06
C VAL A 97 6.53 -12.30 -12.18
N VAL A 98 6.42 -13.03 -13.29
CA VAL A 98 5.52 -12.68 -14.41
C VAL A 98 4.06 -12.70 -13.96
N LYS A 99 3.61 -13.77 -13.27
CA LYS A 99 2.26 -13.87 -12.70
C LYS A 99 1.95 -12.69 -11.78
N LYS A 100 2.86 -12.35 -10.85
CA LYS A 100 2.69 -11.22 -9.94
C LYS A 100 2.62 -9.88 -10.68
N ARG A 101 3.45 -9.68 -11.73
CA ARG A 101 3.40 -8.46 -12.56
C ARG A 101 2.09 -8.35 -13.32
N MET A 102 1.58 -9.43 -13.91
CA MET A 102 0.28 -9.43 -14.61
C MET A 102 -0.87 -9.16 -13.64
N ARG A 103 -0.86 -9.79 -12.46
CA ARG A 103 -1.83 -9.49 -11.40
C ARG A 103 -1.82 -8.01 -11.02
N ASN A 104 -0.65 -7.43 -10.80
CA ASN A 104 -0.54 -6.01 -10.44
C ASN A 104 -1.04 -5.08 -11.57
N LYS A 105 -0.82 -5.43 -12.85
CA LYS A 105 -1.41 -4.70 -13.98
C LYS A 105 -2.93 -4.79 -13.97
N MET A 106 -3.50 -5.97 -13.68
CA MET A 106 -4.95 -6.14 -13.57
C MET A 106 -5.56 -5.37 -12.39
N LEU A 107 -4.86 -5.31 -11.26
CA LEU A 107 -5.25 -4.47 -10.12
C LEU A 107 -5.28 -2.99 -10.51
N ALA A 108 -4.19 -2.49 -11.14
CA ALA A 108 -4.13 -1.12 -11.61
C ALA A 108 -5.27 -0.78 -12.60
N LEU A 109 -5.59 -1.69 -13.53
CA LEU A 109 -6.73 -1.51 -14.45
C LEU A 109 -8.08 -1.49 -13.70
N SER A 110 -8.24 -2.35 -12.70
CA SER A 110 -9.48 -2.44 -11.91
C SER A 110 -9.70 -1.20 -11.02
N GLY A 111 -8.62 -0.61 -10.52
CA GLY A 111 -8.67 0.58 -9.66
C GLY A 111 -8.63 1.92 -10.39
N ALA A 112 -8.34 1.94 -11.70
CA ALA A 112 -8.04 3.19 -12.43
C ALA A 112 -9.16 4.24 -12.38
N GLU A 113 -10.43 3.82 -12.51
CA GLU A 113 -11.57 4.74 -12.43
C GLU A 113 -11.75 5.32 -11.02
N ALA A 114 -11.59 4.48 -9.99
CA ALA A 114 -11.67 4.91 -8.60
C ALA A 114 -10.54 5.88 -8.23
N GLU A 115 -9.33 5.66 -8.77
CA GLU A 115 -8.18 6.56 -8.58
C GLU A 115 -8.43 7.95 -9.19
N ALA A 116 -9.05 8.00 -10.36
CA ALA A 116 -9.39 9.24 -11.07
C ALA A 116 -10.61 9.97 -10.49
N THR A 117 -11.43 9.29 -9.69
CA THR A 117 -12.64 9.87 -9.10
C THR A 117 -12.28 10.86 -7.99
N GLN A 118 -12.96 12.01 -7.98
CA GLN A 118 -12.84 13.00 -6.91
C GLN A 118 -13.98 12.84 -5.90
N PRO A 119 -13.70 12.71 -4.61
CA PRO A 119 -14.74 12.64 -3.58
C PRO A 119 -15.42 13.98 -3.39
N SER A 120 -16.71 13.93 -3.05
CA SER A 120 -17.46 15.10 -2.61
C SER A 120 -17.17 15.46 -1.15
N ASP A 121 -17.41 16.73 -0.79
CA ASP A 121 -17.30 17.19 0.61
C ASP A 121 -18.17 16.38 1.58
N THR A 122 -19.32 15.88 1.11
CA THR A 122 -20.21 15.05 1.93
C THR A 122 -19.58 13.69 2.26
N GLU A 123 -18.89 13.08 1.29
CA GLU A 123 -18.18 11.81 1.49
C GLU A 123 -16.96 11.98 2.39
N LEU A 124 -16.21 13.08 2.20
CA LEU A 124 -15.07 13.42 3.06
C LEU A 124 -15.51 13.72 4.50
N GLN A 125 -16.62 14.43 4.69
CA GLN A 125 -17.18 14.68 6.01
C GLN A 125 -17.64 13.38 6.68
N ALA A 126 -18.32 12.50 5.95
CA ALA A 126 -18.72 11.19 6.49
C ALA A 126 -17.51 10.32 6.89
N LEU A 127 -16.41 10.42 6.14
CA LEU A 127 -15.15 9.74 6.48
C LEU A 127 -14.53 10.33 7.76
N LEU A 128 -14.52 11.66 7.88
CA LEU A 128 -14.03 12.37 9.07
C LEU A 128 -14.86 12.03 10.32
N ASP A 129 -16.20 12.01 10.19
CA ASP A 129 -17.13 11.75 11.28
C ASP A 129 -17.03 10.31 11.82
N LYS A 130 -16.58 9.36 10.98
CA LYS A 130 -16.40 7.96 11.37
C LYS A 130 -15.26 7.76 12.37
N ASP A 131 -14.17 8.52 12.21
CA ASP A 131 -13.01 8.48 13.10
C ASP A 131 -12.30 9.84 13.17
N PRO A 132 -12.87 10.82 13.92
CA PRO A 132 -12.28 12.15 14.02
C PRO A 132 -10.90 12.13 14.68
N ALA A 133 -10.63 11.15 15.54
CA ALA A 133 -9.37 11.05 16.28
C ALA A 133 -8.19 10.76 15.36
N ARG A 134 -8.39 10.00 14.28
CA ARG A 134 -7.35 9.71 13.27
C ARG A 134 -6.85 10.97 12.55
N TYR A 135 -7.70 11.97 12.38
CA TYR A 135 -7.38 13.22 11.68
C TYR A 135 -7.08 14.39 12.62
N ALA A 136 -7.24 14.19 13.93
CA ALA A 136 -6.96 15.23 14.90
C ALA A 136 -5.44 15.47 15.00
N ALA A 137 -5.05 16.74 15.22
CA ALA A 137 -3.68 17.03 15.59
C ALA A 137 -3.34 16.34 16.94
N PRO A 138 -2.10 15.87 17.11
CA PRO A 138 -1.71 15.16 18.32
C PRO A 138 -1.85 16.07 19.55
N PRO A 139 -2.17 15.49 20.73
CA PRO A 139 -2.19 16.24 21.97
C PRO A 139 -0.80 16.82 22.27
N ARG A 140 -0.78 17.93 23.02
CA ARG A 140 0.45 18.56 23.50
C ARG A 140 0.56 18.45 25.01
N PHE A 141 1.76 18.16 25.48
CA PHE A 141 2.08 17.95 26.88
C PHE A 141 3.06 19.02 27.35
N THR A 142 2.72 19.68 28.43
CA THR A 142 3.70 20.35 29.28
C THR A 142 3.93 19.44 30.49
N LEU A 143 5.17 19.01 30.68
CA LEU A 143 5.54 18.06 31.72
C LEU A 143 6.87 18.41 32.37
N GLN A 144 7.04 17.94 33.60
CA GLN A 144 8.32 17.83 34.27
C GLN A 144 8.78 16.38 34.23
N GLN A 145 10.07 16.15 34.08
CA GLN A 145 10.71 14.84 34.24
C GLN A 145 11.85 14.96 35.25
N HIS A 146 12.03 13.94 36.07
CA HIS A 146 13.27 13.76 36.82
C HIS A 146 13.90 12.41 36.47
N TYR A 147 15.14 12.46 35.99
CA TYR A 147 15.93 11.28 35.70
C TYR A 147 16.53 10.69 36.99
N LEU A 148 16.33 9.38 37.16
CA LEU A 148 16.72 8.64 38.35
C LEU A 148 18.02 7.83 38.17
N GLY A 149 18.44 7.58 36.92
CA GLY A 149 19.57 6.70 36.61
C GLY A 149 19.18 5.44 35.83
N ALA A 150 20.14 4.53 35.68
CA ALA A 150 19.95 3.26 34.99
C ALA A 150 18.86 2.39 35.65
N ASP A 151 18.13 1.64 34.84
CA ASP A 151 17.07 0.75 35.32
C ASP A 151 17.65 -0.43 36.11
N THR A 152 17.44 -0.38 37.43
CA THR A 152 17.83 -1.45 38.35
C THR A 152 16.63 -1.85 39.21
N PRO A 153 16.52 -3.13 39.63
CA PRO A 153 15.41 -3.57 40.49
C PRO A 153 15.26 -2.73 41.77
N THR A 154 16.39 -2.35 42.39
CA THR A 154 16.42 -1.52 43.61
C THR A 154 15.85 -0.13 43.37
N LEU A 155 16.30 0.54 42.30
CA LEU A 155 15.83 1.89 41.97
C LEU A 155 14.36 1.88 41.58
N ARG A 156 13.94 0.88 40.80
CA ARG A 156 12.54 0.70 40.38
C ARG A 156 11.61 0.51 41.59
N ALA A 157 12.03 -0.28 42.58
CA ALA A 157 11.27 -0.47 43.82
C ALA A 157 11.22 0.82 44.65
N ALA A 158 12.34 1.53 44.79
CA ALA A 158 12.40 2.80 45.51
C ALA A 158 11.50 3.88 44.87
N ALA A 159 11.54 4.01 43.54
CA ALA A 159 10.69 4.94 42.79
C ALA A 159 9.20 4.67 43.00
N LYS A 160 8.78 3.39 42.93
CA LYS A 160 7.39 3.00 43.20
C LYS A 160 6.95 3.35 44.63
N ALA A 161 7.79 3.06 45.62
CA ALA A 161 7.51 3.37 47.02
C ALA A 161 7.39 4.87 47.26
N ALA A 162 8.31 5.67 46.70
CA ALA A 162 8.29 7.12 46.83
C ALA A 162 7.04 7.73 46.20
N ILE A 163 6.67 7.32 44.98
CA ILE A 163 5.46 7.80 44.29
C ILE A 163 4.19 7.45 45.08
N ALA A 164 4.10 6.23 45.62
CA ALA A 164 2.95 5.83 46.44
C ALA A 164 2.80 6.66 47.74
N ALA A 165 3.91 7.21 48.24
CA ALA A 165 3.95 8.06 49.44
C ALA A 165 3.79 9.56 49.13
N VAL A 166 3.76 9.98 47.86
CA VAL A 166 3.63 11.39 47.47
C VAL A 166 2.28 11.95 47.93
N LYS A 167 2.33 12.99 48.77
CA LYS A 167 1.15 13.79 49.10
C LYS A 167 0.73 14.63 47.89
N PRO A 168 -0.57 14.88 47.67
CA PRO A 168 -1.04 15.77 46.62
C PRO A 168 -0.31 17.12 46.66
N GLY A 169 0.31 17.52 45.55
CA GLY A 169 1.05 18.78 45.44
C GLY A 169 2.54 18.72 45.82
N SER A 170 3.03 17.63 46.41
CA SER A 170 4.46 17.43 46.73
C SER A 170 5.19 16.69 45.61
N ALA A 171 6.52 16.84 45.53
CA ALA A 171 7.38 16.00 44.69
C ALA A 171 7.80 14.72 45.44
N PRO A 172 8.01 13.59 44.74
CA PRO A 172 8.60 12.40 45.35
C PRO A 172 10.02 12.71 45.84
N ASP A 173 10.31 12.29 47.07
CA ASP A 173 11.65 12.36 47.63
C ASP A 173 12.48 11.22 47.02
N LEU A 174 13.14 11.51 45.91
CA LEU A 174 13.98 10.60 45.15
C LEU A 174 15.31 11.28 44.83
N PRO A 175 16.43 10.54 44.88
CA PRO A 175 17.70 11.06 44.41
C PRO A 175 17.61 11.29 42.90
N THR A 176 17.63 12.56 42.49
CA THR A 176 17.74 12.94 41.09
C THR A 176 19.20 12.93 40.68
N VAL A 177 19.50 12.35 39.52
CA VAL A 177 20.85 12.32 38.96
C VAL A 177 21.02 13.53 38.05
N THR A 178 22.07 14.33 38.26
CA THR A 178 22.41 15.41 37.33
C THR A 178 22.59 14.86 35.93
N SER A 179 21.82 15.39 35.00
CA SER A 179 21.75 14.95 33.61
C SER A 179 21.77 16.15 32.68
N ALA A 180 22.15 15.92 31.41
CA ALA A 180 21.97 16.92 30.36
C ALA A 180 20.53 16.96 29.80
N LEU A 181 19.68 16.01 30.24
CA LEU A 181 18.28 15.91 29.82
C LEU A 181 17.48 17.11 30.37
N PRO A 182 16.61 17.75 29.57
CA PRO A 182 15.75 18.82 30.05
C PRO A 182 14.78 18.33 31.13
N ASP A 183 14.78 18.96 32.30
CA ASP A 183 13.85 18.60 33.40
C ASP A 183 12.40 19.02 33.12
N ARG A 184 12.18 19.85 32.09
CA ARG A 184 10.88 20.37 31.70
C ARG A 184 10.74 20.39 30.19
N PHE A 185 9.56 20.00 29.72
CA PHE A 185 9.13 20.16 28.34
C PHE A 185 7.85 20.99 28.32
N ASP A 186 7.79 21.95 27.40
CA ASP A 186 6.60 22.76 27.15
C ASP A 186 6.08 22.46 25.74
N ASP A 187 4.77 22.20 25.63
CA ASP A 187 4.08 21.99 24.35
C ASP A 187 4.64 20.85 23.47
N ALA A 188 5.15 19.78 24.11
CA ALA A 188 5.71 18.62 23.42
C ALA A 188 4.61 17.67 22.90
N SER A 189 4.74 17.21 21.66
CA SER A 189 3.92 16.13 21.12
C SER A 189 4.43 14.74 21.54
N PRO A 190 3.62 13.68 21.45
CA PRO A 190 4.11 12.31 21.61
C PRO A 190 5.32 11.97 20.73
N SER A 191 5.38 12.48 19.50
CA SER A 191 6.52 12.27 18.61
C SER A 191 7.79 12.99 19.07
N ASP A 192 7.68 14.20 19.63
CA ASP A 192 8.84 14.91 20.19
C ASP A 192 9.42 14.11 21.38
N LEU A 193 8.53 13.61 22.24
CA LEU A 193 8.92 12.80 23.41
C LEU A 193 9.47 11.43 23.01
N ALA A 194 8.93 10.80 21.96
CA ALA A 194 9.43 9.54 21.45
C ALA A 194 10.80 9.70 20.79
N ALA A 195 11.03 10.79 20.06
CA ALA A 195 12.33 11.10 19.47
C ALA A 195 13.42 11.30 20.52
N GLU A 196 13.08 11.94 21.64
CA GLU A 196 14.02 12.19 22.74
C GLU A 196 14.22 10.95 23.63
N PHE A 197 13.15 10.30 24.08
CA PHE A 197 13.19 9.28 25.14
C PHE A 197 12.81 7.86 24.69
N GLY A 198 12.24 7.70 23.50
CA GLY A 198 11.72 6.44 22.96
C GLY A 198 10.20 6.27 23.13
N ASP A 199 9.64 5.35 22.34
CA ASP A 199 8.18 5.14 22.23
C ASP A 199 7.52 4.76 23.57
N GLU A 200 8.17 3.90 24.37
CA GLU A 200 7.64 3.44 25.66
C GLU A 200 7.46 4.61 26.66
N PHE A 201 8.36 5.59 26.62
CA PHE A 201 8.27 6.80 27.44
C PHE A 201 7.09 7.66 26.99
N ALA A 202 6.97 7.92 25.68
CA ALA A 202 5.88 8.73 25.12
C ALA A 202 4.50 8.10 25.35
N GLU A 203 4.39 6.77 25.26
CA GLU A 203 3.18 6.03 25.62
C GLU A 203 2.84 6.18 27.10
N SER A 204 3.84 6.10 27.98
CA SER A 204 3.66 6.25 29.43
C SER A 204 3.19 7.66 29.79
N VAL A 205 3.76 8.68 29.14
CA VAL A 205 3.30 10.08 29.24
C VAL A 205 1.84 10.22 28.82
N SER A 206 1.45 9.60 27.70
CA SER A 206 0.09 9.69 27.17
C SER A 206 -0.97 9.07 28.09
N LYS A 207 -0.57 8.11 28.94
CA LYS A 207 -1.43 7.42 29.91
C LYS A 207 -1.39 8.07 31.30
N ALA A 208 -0.46 9.00 31.55
CA ALA A 208 -0.24 9.59 32.87
C ALA A 208 -1.32 10.63 33.25
N PRO A 209 -1.81 10.63 34.49
CA PRO A 209 -2.77 11.61 34.96
C PRO A 209 -2.16 13.01 35.12
N VAL A 210 -2.90 14.03 34.68
CA VAL A 210 -2.51 15.44 34.84
C VAL A 210 -2.46 15.83 36.33
N GLY A 211 -1.42 16.57 36.70
CA GLY A 211 -1.19 17.12 38.03
C GLY A 211 -0.53 16.17 39.03
N ARG A 212 -0.28 14.89 38.66
CA ARG A 212 0.28 13.88 39.55
C ARG A 212 1.62 13.36 39.04
N TRP A 213 2.55 13.14 39.98
CA TRP A 213 3.79 12.43 39.69
C TRP A 213 3.47 10.96 39.37
N THR A 214 4.06 10.45 38.30
CA THR A 214 3.86 9.11 37.75
C THR A 214 5.22 8.49 37.44
N GLY A 215 5.34 7.17 37.64
CA GLY A 215 6.54 6.41 37.36
C GLY A 215 6.64 5.15 38.23
N PRO A 216 7.78 4.45 38.19
CA PRO A 216 8.92 4.71 37.32
C PRO A 216 8.56 4.51 35.84
N VAL A 217 9.01 5.42 34.97
CA VAL A 217 8.85 5.37 33.51
C VAL A 217 10.20 5.04 32.88
N LEU A 218 10.23 4.08 31.95
CA LEU A 218 11.44 3.69 31.24
C LEU A 218 11.64 4.52 29.97
N SER A 219 12.91 4.81 29.66
CA SER A 219 13.37 5.44 28.42
C SER A 219 14.65 4.76 27.94
N GLY A 220 15.16 5.15 26.76
CA GLY A 220 16.48 4.76 26.30
C GLY A 220 17.64 5.14 27.24
N PHE A 221 17.46 6.12 28.13
CA PHE A 221 18.47 6.56 29.09
C PHE A 221 18.39 5.87 30.45
N GLY A 222 17.27 5.24 30.79
CA GLY A 222 17.00 4.68 32.12
C GLY A 222 15.65 5.10 32.69
N LEU A 223 15.54 5.14 34.01
CA LEU A 223 14.29 5.40 34.74
C LEU A 223 14.05 6.88 35.01
N HIS A 224 12.79 7.25 34.93
CA HIS A 224 12.29 8.60 35.18
C HIS A 224 11.07 8.59 36.09
N VAL A 225 10.83 9.73 36.72
CA VAL A 225 9.49 10.11 37.18
C VAL A 225 9.02 11.33 36.42
N ILE A 226 7.75 11.35 36.06
CA ILE A 226 7.18 12.44 35.26
C ILE A 226 5.98 13.05 35.97
N LYS A 227 5.70 14.32 35.72
CA LYS A 227 4.47 14.99 36.10
C LYS A 227 3.93 15.75 34.92
N ILE A 228 2.75 15.38 34.45
CA ILE A 228 2.06 16.14 33.42
C ILE A 228 1.44 17.36 34.08
N GLU A 229 1.89 18.56 33.74
CA GLU A 229 1.34 19.79 34.29
C GLU A 229 0.12 20.26 33.50
N ARG A 230 0.19 20.12 32.18
CA ARG A 230 -0.88 20.51 31.26
C ARG A 230 -0.94 19.54 30.09
N LEU A 231 -2.15 19.11 29.77
CA LEU A 231 -2.49 18.37 28.57
C LEU A 231 -3.40 19.26 27.73
N THR A 232 -2.91 19.71 26.59
CA THR A 232 -3.69 20.48 25.61
C THR A 232 -4.14 19.53 24.51
N LYS A 233 -5.45 19.34 24.38
CA LYS A 233 -6.03 18.61 23.24
C LYS A 233 -6.26 19.59 22.10
N ALA A 234 -5.93 19.17 20.88
CA ALA A 234 -6.29 19.93 19.71
C ALA A 234 -7.83 20.07 19.60
N PRO A 235 -8.33 21.17 19.00
CA PRO A 235 -9.74 21.24 18.63
C PRO A 235 -10.09 20.11 17.66
N PRO A 236 -11.38 19.73 17.54
CA PRO A 236 -11.82 18.77 16.54
C PRO A 236 -11.33 19.18 15.15
N PRO A 237 -10.81 18.24 14.34
CA PRO A 237 -10.35 18.53 12.99
C PRO A 237 -11.51 19.04 12.14
N ARG A 238 -11.25 20.09 11.34
CA ARG A 238 -12.21 20.61 10.37
C ARG A 238 -11.83 20.07 9.00
N LEU A 239 -12.84 19.77 8.18
CA LEU A 239 -12.62 19.20 6.85
C LEU A 239 -11.59 19.99 6.03
N GLU A 240 -11.66 21.32 6.05
CA GLU A 240 -10.71 22.20 5.36
C GLU A 240 -9.26 22.04 5.80
N ASP A 241 -9.01 21.71 7.08
CA ASP A 241 -7.67 21.55 7.64
C ASP A 241 -7.04 20.20 7.28
N VAL A 242 -7.87 19.18 7.01
CA VAL A 242 -7.42 17.79 6.80
C VAL A 242 -7.85 17.19 5.45
N ARG A 243 -8.37 18.02 4.53
CA ARG A 243 -8.92 17.60 3.23
C ARG A 243 -7.99 16.68 2.45
N GLN A 244 -6.71 17.03 2.32
CA GLN A 244 -5.75 16.23 1.55
C GLN A 244 -5.57 14.82 2.14
N SER A 245 -5.57 14.69 3.47
CA SER A 245 -5.47 13.40 4.15
C SER A 245 -6.74 12.57 3.94
N LEU A 246 -7.90 13.19 4.03
CA LEU A 246 -9.19 12.55 3.78
C LEU A 246 -9.32 12.07 2.32
N GLU A 247 -8.92 12.90 1.35
CA GLU A 247 -8.94 12.52 -0.07
C GLU A 247 -8.04 11.33 -0.36
N ASN A 248 -6.84 11.30 0.23
CA ASN A 248 -5.91 10.18 0.07
C ASN A 248 -6.45 8.88 0.67
N ASP A 249 -7.01 8.95 1.89
CA ASP A 249 -7.60 7.80 2.56
C ASP A 249 -8.87 7.30 1.82
N TRP A 250 -9.70 8.23 1.34
CA TRP A 250 -10.87 7.91 0.53
C TRP A 250 -10.46 7.20 -0.76
N ARG A 251 -9.48 7.74 -1.50
CA ARG A 251 -9.01 7.17 -2.77
C ARG A 251 -8.43 5.78 -2.57
N PHE A 252 -7.61 5.60 -1.55
CA PHE A 252 -7.08 4.29 -1.18
C PHE A 252 -8.19 3.27 -0.91
N ALA A 253 -9.22 3.65 -0.16
CA ALA A 253 -10.36 2.78 0.12
C ALA A 253 -11.19 2.49 -1.14
N ALA A 254 -11.41 3.50 -1.99
CA ALA A 254 -12.16 3.37 -3.23
C ALA A 254 -11.47 2.42 -4.22
N VAL A 255 -10.16 2.57 -4.41
CA VAL A 255 -9.34 1.68 -5.26
C VAL A 255 -9.42 0.23 -4.77
N ARG A 256 -9.20 -0.01 -3.47
CA ARG A 256 -9.29 -1.37 -2.92
C ARG A 256 -10.67 -1.97 -3.10
N LYS A 257 -11.73 -1.18 -2.90
CA LYS A 257 -13.10 -1.62 -3.12
C LYS A 257 -13.33 -2.02 -4.59
N ALA A 258 -12.87 -1.21 -5.53
CA ALA A 258 -12.98 -1.48 -6.96
C ALA A 258 -12.20 -2.75 -7.37
N GLU A 259 -10.99 -2.93 -6.85
CA GLU A 259 -10.18 -4.14 -7.03
C GLU A 259 -10.89 -5.40 -6.51
N ASP A 260 -11.46 -5.34 -5.30
CA ASP A 260 -12.20 -6.45 -4.69
C ASP A 260 -13.47 -6.81 -5.48
N GLU A 261 -14.21 -5.80 -5.95
CA GLU A 261 -15.42 -5.98 -6.76
C GLU A 261 -15.09 -6.58 -8.13
N SER A 262 -14.03 -6.09 -8.77
CA SER A 262 -13.49 -6.63 -10.02
C SER A 262 -13.05 -8.09 -9.85
N PHE A 263 -12.30 -8.40 -8.79
CA PHE A 263 -11.90 -9.77 -8.46
C PHE A 263 -13.11 -10.69 -8.28
N LYS A 264 -14.09 -10.30 -7.46
CA LYS A 264 -15.33 -11.06 -7.27
C LYS A 264 -16.08 -11.26 -8.58
N SER A 265 -16.05 -10.27 -9.47
CA SER A 265 -16.69 -10.34 -10.79
C SER A 265 -16.02 -11.40 -11.67
N MET A 266 -14.70 -11.33 -11.80
CA MET A 266 -13.92 -12.28 -12.58
C MET A 266 -14.03 -13.70 -12.01
N LEU A 267 -13.94 -13.86 -10.68
CA LEU A 267 -14.00 -15.16 -10.00
C LEU A 267 -15.24 -15.97 -10.34
N ARG A 268 -16.39 -15.32 -10.61
CA ARG A 268 -17.63 -16.02 -11.02
C ARG A 268 -17.48 -16.81 -12.33
N GLY A 269 -16.48 -16.49 -13.15
CA GLY A 269 -16.15 -17.22 -14.38
C GLY A 269 -15.19 -18.40 -14.18
N TYR A 270 -14.73 -18.66 -12.95
CA TYR A 270 -13.77 -19.73 -12.65
C TYR A 270 -14.41 -20.83 -11.81
N ASP A 271 -14.10 -22.08 -12.14
CA ASP A 271 -14.32 -23.22 -11.26
C ASP A 271 -13.06 -23.43 -10.41
N VAL A 272 -13.18 -23.21 -9.09
CA VAL A 272 -12.05 -23.26 -8.16
C VAL A 272 -12.12 -24.53 -7.34
N VAL A 273 -11.27 -25.49 -7.69
CA VAL A 273 -11.09 -26.74 -6.94
C VAL A 273 -9.87 -26.61 -6.02
N ILE A 274 -10.07 -26.87 -4.73
CA ILE A 274 -9.01 -26.82 -3.72
C ILE A 274 -8.72 -28.25 -3.27
N GLU A 275 -7.62 -28.83 -3.79
CA GLU A 275 -7.12 -30.12 -3.32
C GLU A 275 -6.19 -29.90 -2.11
N ARG A 276 -6.47 -30.58 -1.00
CA ARG A 276 -5.62 -30.53 0.19
C ARG A 276 -4.61 -31.67 0.16
N PRO A 277 -3.35 -31.43 0.55
CA PRO A 277 -2.35 -32.49 0.66
C PRO A 277 -2.83 -33.55 1.66
N ARG A 278 -2.56 -34.83 1.33
CA ARG A 278 -2.81 -35.97 2.22
C ARG A 278 -1.74 -36.09 3.29
#